data_AF-A0A4Q1AR05-F1
#
_entry.id   AF-A0A4Q1AR05-F1
#
_cell.length_a   1.000
_cell.length_b   1.000
_cell.length_c   1.000
_cell.angle_alpha   90.00
_cell.angle_beta   90.00
_cell.angle_gamma   90.00
#
_symmetry.space_group_name_H-M   'P 1'
#
loop_
_entity.id
_entity.type
_entity.pdbx_description
1 polymer ?
#
loop_
_entity_poly.entity_id
_entity_poly.type
_entity_poly.pdbx_seq_one_letter_code
_entity_poly.pdbx_strand_id
1 'polypeptide(L)'
;MSDIIVGIVVAIISVAITVFVLKKINKAKFDIYIEQAKAKAKVIEHEAEVLLKDAQIRAKRDYDREFKSAKREYDDMLSQIERKEKELNHHLESELRAIKEEKAQIVANNEKITTIKEGLKRQQKTYEEKISKAIKVLENASGLTEDEAKELMIEQVKEDSRAKIASIFRKRYKLAELKCKEEINNMLSHAVTRYAGEFAAERLINNIPLSDEETKGKIIGKEGRNIKALEMLLGVDIIIDDTPNTITISSFNLYRRAVATKTIQELLEDGRIQPARIEEIYSKVKHEFDKNIQKEGEDVIMELGIKSMHPELIKLVGRLRYRASYGQNALAHTLEVAHLAGLLAAQMGGDPILARRAGLLHDIGKALTHEMPGSHVDLGAEICKRYDEPDTVINGIYAHHGHEEPINVESAAVCAADALSAARPGARREVLESFLKRVEEVENISTSKTGVINAFAINAGREVRVIVKAELVNDDEAVLLATEIAQEIEEKVQYPGEIKVNVIRELRASSYAR
;
A
#
# COMPACT_ATOMS: atom_id res chain seq x y z
N MET A 1 170.21 57.56 79.51
CA MET A 1 169.79 56.16 79.29
C MET A 1 168.76 55.66 80.30
N SER A 2 168.59 56.30 81.47
CA SER A 2 167.58 55.92 82.48
C SER A 2 166.12 56.15 82.04
N ASP A 3 165.86 57.20 81.25
CA ASP A 3 164.49 57.71 81.09
C ASP A 3 163.62 56.89 80.12
N ILE A 4 164.22 56.08 79.26
CA ILE A 4 163.50 55.26 78.26
C ILE A 4 162.87 54.00 78.90
N ILE A 5 163.54 53.42 79.90
CA ILE A 5 163.08 52.19 80.57
C ILE A 5 161.81 52.45 81.38
N VAL A 6 161.72 53.61 82.03
CA VAL A 6 160.54 54.00 82.81
C VAL A 6 159.30 54.15 81.92
N GLY A 7 159.44 54.69 80.70
CA GLY A 7 158.33 54.86 79.76
C GLY A 7 157.70 53.54 79.30
N ILE A 8 158.51 52.50 79.08
CA ILE A 8 158.03 51.19 78.62
C ILE A 8 157.23 50.47 79.72
N VAL A 9 157.69 50.56 80.97
CA VAL A 9 156.99 49.95 82.11
C VAL A 9 155.61 50.57 82.30
N VAL A 10 155.49 51.89 82.16
CA VAL A 10 154.20 52.60 82.26
C VAL A 10 153.24 52.18 81.14
N ALA A 11 153.73 51.96 79.92
CA ALA A 11 152.89 51.52 78.79
C ALA A 11 152.34 50.09 78.98
N ILE A 12 153.14 49.17 79.53
CA ILE A 12 152.69 47.79 79.77
C ILE A 12 151.61 47.75 80.86
N ILE A 13 151.79 48.53 81.93
CA ILE A 13 150.84 48.59 83.04
C ILE A 13 149.50 49.19 82.58
N SER A 14 149.52 50.23 81.76
CA SER A 14 148.28 50.85 81.27
C SER A 14 147.46 49.92 80.37
N VAL A 15 148.11 49.13 79.50
CA VAL A 15 147.43 48.12 78.66
C VAL A 15 146.81 47.02 79.52
N ALA A 16 147.54 46.51 80.52
CA ALA A 16 147.04 45.47 81.41
C ALA A 16 145.79 45.92 82.18
N ILE A 17 145.80 47.15 82.72
CA ILE A 17 144.66 47.74 83.42
C ILE A 17 143.47 47.91 82.46
N THR A 18 143.68 48.40 81.25
CA THR A 18 142.61 48.64 80.27
C THR A 18 141.89 47.34 79.87
N VAL A 19 142.65 46.26 79.61
CA VAL A 19 142.08 44.95 79.28
C VAL A 19 141.27 44.38 80.46
N PHE A 20 141.74 44.56 81.69
CA PHE A 20 141.03 44.09 82.88
C PHE A 20 139.69 44.82 83.08
N VAL A 21 139.67 46.14 82.89
CA VAL A 21 138.44 46.95 83.02
C VAL A 21 137.42 46.59 81.94
N LEU A 22 137.84 46.44 80.68
CA LEU A 22 136.97 46.04 79.58
C LEU A 22 136.33 44.66 79.80
N LYS A 23 137.12 43.67 80.27
CA LYS A 23 136.59 42.35 80.62
C LYS A 23 135.51 42.43 81.71
N LYS A 24 135.70 43.28 82.72
CA LYS A 24 134.75 43.44 83.83
C LYS A 24 133.45 44.10 83.38
N ILE A 25 133.51 45.11 82.52
CA ILE A 25 132.33 45.80 81.99
C ILE A 25 131.52 44.89 81.05
N ASN A 26 132.19 44.15 80.16
CA ASN A 26 131.49 43.24 79.24
C ASN A 26 130.76 42.11 79.98
N LYS A 27 131.36 41.57 81.06
CA LYS A 27 130.70 40.56 81.89
C LYS A 27 129.43 41.12 82.55
N ALA A 28 129.50 42.33 83.12
CA ALA A 28 128.34 42.98 83.72
C ALA A 28 127.21 43.27 82.72
N LYS A 29 127.53 43.69 81.49
CA LYS A 29 126.50 43.88 80.45
C LYS A 29 125.83 42.57 80.05
N PHE A 30 126.58 41.47 79.96
CA PHE A 30 126.04 40.16 79.60
C PHE A 30 125.07 39.62 80.66
N ASP A 31 125.39 39.81 81.95
CA ASP A 31 124.51 39.42 83.06
C ASP A 31 123.16 40.17 83.03
N ILE A 32 123.17 41.46 82.65
CA ILE A 32 121.94 42.27 82.49
C ILE A 32 121.04 41.72 81.37
N TYR A 33 121.62 41.36 80.22
CA TYR A 33 120.82 40.80 79.11
C TYR A 33 120.22 39.43 79.46
N ILE A 34 120.94 38.59 80.20
CA ILE A 34 120.42 37.31 80.68
C ILE A 34 119.24 37.51 81.63
N GLU A 35 119.35 38.44 82.58
CA GLU A 35 118.24 38.72 83.51
C GLU A 35 117.02 39.33 82.81
N GLN A 36 117.21 40.21 81.83
CA GLN A 36 116.09 40.73 81.02
C GLN A 36 115.42 39.62 80.19
N ALA A 37 116.19 38.70 79.63
CA ALA A 37 115.63 37.56 78.89
C ALA A 37 114.83 36.62 79.81
N LYS A 38 115.34 36.33 81.01
CA LYS A 38 114.60 35.55 82.03
C LYS A 38 113.32 36.24 82.48
N ALA A 39 113.36 37.56 82.68
CA ALA A 39 112.17 38.32 83.07
C ALA A 39 111.08 38.25 81.99
N LYS A 40 111.43 38.42 80.70
CA LYS A 40 110.48 38.28 79.59
C LYS A 40 109.92 36.86 79.47
N ALA A 41 110.75 35.82 79.63
CA ALA A 41 110.29 34.43 79.59
C ALA A 41 109.26 34.14 80.70
N LYS A 42 109.49 34.63 81.92
CA LYS A 42 108.55 34.51 83.05
C LYS A 42 107.20 35.17 82.79
N VAL A 43 107.18 36.33 82.14
CA VAL A 43 105.93 37.03 81.80
C VAL A 43 105.14 36.24 80.76
N ILE A 44 105.80 35.74 79.71
CA ILE A 44 105.15 34.93 78.67
C ILE A 44 104.59 33.62 79.26
N GLU A 45 105.34 32.97 80.15
CA GLU A 45 104.90 31.75 80.84
C GLU A 45 103.64 32.01 81.69
N HIS A 46 103.61 33.11 82.43
CA HIS A 46 102.45 33.47 83.25
C HIS A 46 101.22 33.85 82.41
N GLU A 47 101.39 34.62 81.33
CA GLU A 47 100.28 34.94 80.42
C GLU A 47 99.71 33.69 79.73
N ALA A 48 100.57 32.75 79.35
CA ALA A 48 100.14 31.46 78.79
C ALA A 48 99.36 30.62 79.82
N GLU A 49 99.82 30.56 81.08
CA GLU A 49 99.08 29.87 82.16
C GLU A 49 97.70 30.48 82.41
N VAL A 50 97.60 31.82 82.43
CA VAL A 50 96.33 32.52 82.64
C VAL A 50 95.35 32.22 81.50
N LEU A 51 95.80 32.34 80.25
CA LEU A 51 94.97 32.03 79.07
C LEU A 51 94.49 30.57 79.07
N LEU A 52 95.36 29.64 79.48
CA LEU A 52 95.03 28.22 79.51
C LEU A 52 93.99 27.90 80.60
N LYS A 53 94.11 28.51 81.79
CA LYS A 53 93.07 28.43 82.83
C LYS A 53 91.75 29.03 82.38
N ASP A 54 91.79 30.18 81.73
CA ASP A 54 90.59 30.88 81.27
C ASP A 54 89.85 30.06 80.18
N ALA A 55 90.60 29.44 79.26
CA ALA A 55 90.07 28.52 78.26
C ALA A 55 89.45 27.27 78.89
N GLN A 56 90.10 26.68 79.90
CA GLN A 56 89.56 25.52 80.63
C GLN A 56 88.26 25.85 81.37
N ILE A 57 88.16 27.03 81.99
CA ILE A 57 86.95 27.46 82.68
C ILE A 57 85.79 27.67 81.69
N ARG A 58 86.05 28.28 80.53
CA ARG A 58 85.03 28.44 79.47
C ARG A 58 84.55 27.11 78.94
N ALA A 59 85.48 26.22 78.56
CA ALA A 59 85.14 24.88 78.08
C ALA A 59 84.30 24.09 79.09
N LYS A 60 84.61 24.20 80.39
CA LYS A 60 83.82 23.56 81.45
C LYS A 60 82.42 24.16 81.59
N ARG A 61 82.29 25.49 81.50
CA ARG A 61 80.98 26.16 81.54
C ARG A 61 80.10 25.81 80.35
N ASP A 62 80.67 25.76 79.15
CA ASP A 62 79.94 25.40 77.94
C ASP A 62 79.50 23.94 77.99
N TYR A 63 80.38 23.03 78.42
CA TYR A 63 80.04 21.62 78.68
C TYR A 63 78.90 21.48 79.70
N ASP A 64 78.98 22.15 80.86
CA ASP A 64 77.93 22.06 81.88
C ASP A 64 76.59 22.63 81.38
N ARG A 65 76.63 23.64 80.50
CA ARG A 65 75.41 24.22 79.90
C ARG A 65 74.79 23.29 78.88
N GLU A 66 75.58 22.74 77.95
CA GLU A 66 75.12 21.77 76.96
C GLU A 66 74.63 20.49 77.63
N PHE A 67 75.36 19.97 78.63
CA PHE A 67 74.97 18.79 79.38
C PHE A 67 73.63 19.00 80.11
N LYS A 68 73.41 20.16 80.72
CA LYS A 68 72.11 20.48 81.34
C LYS A 68 70.98 20.63 80.31
N SER A 69 71.25 21.17 79.13
CA SER A 69 70.26 21.27 78.05
C SER A 69 69.89 19.88 77.54
N ALA A 70 70.88 19.07 77.18
CA ALA A 70 70.70 17.71 76.70
C ALA A 70 69.99 16.82 77.74
N LYS A 71 70.33 16.98 79.03
CA LYS A 71 69.64 16.25 80.11
C LYS A 71 68.17 16.64 80.22
N ARG A 72 67.84 17.94 80.11
CA ARG A 72 66.44 18.39 80.12
C ARG A 72 65.66 17.88 78.92
N GLU A 73 66.25 17.93 77.73
CA GLU A 73 65.63 17.38 76.51
C GLU A 73 65.42 15.87 76.63
N TYR A 74 66.37 15.14 77.21
CA TYR A 74 66.23 13.71 77.49
C TYR A 74 65.10 13.42 78.48
N ASP A 75 65.05 14.15 79.60
CA ASP A 75 64.00 13.98 80.61
C ASP A 75 62.60 14.32 80.04
N ASP A 76 62.49 15.36 79.22
CA ASP A 76 61.24 15.71 78.52
C ASP A 76 60.83 14.64 77.50
N MET A 77 61.78 14.12 76.72
CA MET A 77 61.55 13.04 75.78
C MET A 77 61.11 11.75 76.49
N LEU A 78 61.73 11.42 77.63
CA LEU A 78 61.35 10.27 78.45
C LEU A 78 59.92 10.42 78.98
N SER A 79 59.56 11.60 79.50
CA SER A 79 58.21 11.92 79.96
C SER A 79 57.16 11.82 78.85
N GLN A 80 57.50 12.25 77.62
CA GLN A 80 56.62 12.10 76.46
C GLN A 80 56.44 10.63 76.06
N ILE A 81 57.51 9.82 76.10
CA ILE A 81 57.44 8.39 75.82
C ILE A 81 56.56 7.68 76.85
N GLU A 82 56.75 7.94 78.15
CA GLU A 82 55.93 7.34 79.20
C GLU A 82 54.45 7.72 79.08
N ARG A 83 54.13 8.95 78.67
CA ARG A 83 52.74 9.37 78.39
C ARG A 83 52.15 8.59 77.21
N LYS A 84 52.88 8.52 76.09
CA LYS A 84 52.45 7.75 74.91
C LYS A 84 52.29 6.27 75.20
N GLU A 85 53.17 5.69 76.02
CA GLU A 85 53.07 4.29 76.43
C GLU A 85 51.80 4.05 77.26
N LYS A 86 51.49 4.93 78.22
CA LYS A 86 50.25 4.86 79.00
C LYS A 86 49.01 5.02 78.13
N GLU A 87 49.00 5.97 77.21
CA GLU A 87 47.89 6.18 76.27
C GLU A 87 47.70 4.96 75.37
N LEU A 88 48.78 4.39 74.83
CA LEU A 88 48.74 3.21 73.99
C LEU A 88 48.24 1.98 74.75
N ASN A 89 48.74 1.76 75.98
CA ASN A 89 48.30 0.65 76.83
C ASN A 89 46.82 0.78 77.18
N HIS A 90 46.35 1.98 77.50
CA HIS A 90 44.93 2.22 77.76
C HIS A 90 44.06 1.95 76.53
N HIS A 91 44.51 2.41 75.34
CA HIS A 91 43.81 2.14 74.09
C HIS A 91 43.78 0.63 73.78
N LEU A 92 44.91 -0.07 73.94
CA LEU A 92 45.01 -1.51 73.71
C LEU A 92 44.10 -2.31 74.66
N GLU A 93 44.02 -1.92 75.94
CA GLU A 93 43.09 -2.53 76.89
C GLU A 93 41.63 -2.28 76.52
N SER A 94 41.29 -1.08 76.02
CA SER A 94 39.94 -0.75 75.58
C SER A 94 39.52 -1.57 74.36
N GLU A 95 40.40 -1.69 73.36
CA GLU A 95 40.20 -2.52 72.16
C GLU A 95 40.08 -4.00 72.52
N LEU A 96 40.94 -4.50 73.41
CA LEU A 96 40.86 -5.90 73.88
C LEU A 96 39.55 -6.20 74.62
N ARG A 97 38.99 -5.22 75.36
CA ARG A 97 37.67 -5.38 75.99
C ARG A 97 36.56 -5.39 74.93
N ALA A 98 36.58 -4.46 73.99
CA ALA A 98 35.60 -4.40 72.90
C ALA A 98 35.60 -5.70 72.07
N ILE A 99 36.78 -6.20 71.69
CA ILE A 99 36.92 -7.47 70.96
C ILE A 99 36.40 -8.66 71.77
N LYS A 100 36.62 -8.70 73.08
CA LYS A 100 36.10 -9.77 73.94
C LYS A 100 34.58 -9.74 74.04
N GLU A 101 33.99 -8.56 74.18
CA GLU A 101 32.54 -8.38 74.19
C GLU A 101 31.91 -8.78 72.86
N GLU A 102 32.48 -8.33 71.74
CA GLU A 102 32.01 -8.68 70.40
C GLU A 102 32.12 -10.19 70.15
N LYS A 103 33.25 -10.81 70.54
CA LYS A 103 33.43 -12.26 70.45
C LYS A 103 32.38 -13.02 71.26
N ALA A 104 32.10 -12.59 72.50
CA ALA A 104 31.08 -13.22 73.34
C ALA A 104 29.69 -13.11 72.69
N GLN A 105 29.38 -11.96 72.10
CA GLN A 105 28.10 -11.73 71.41
C GLN A 105 27.98 -12.57 70.13
N ILE A 106 29.05 -12.70 69.35
CA ILE A 106 29.09 -13.57 68.16
C ILE A 106 28.86 -15.04 68.55
N VAL A 107 29.52 -15.52 69.60
CA VAL A 107 29.35 -16.91 70.08
C VAL A 107 27.90 -17.15 70.51
N ALA A 108 27.33 -16.27 71.32
CA ALA A 108 25.94 -16.39 71.77
C ALA A 108 24.94 -16.32 70.60
N ASN A 109 25.20 -15.49 69.59
CA ASN A 109 24.37 -15.40 68.39
C ASN A 109 24.47 -16.67 67.54
N ASN A 110 25.67 -17.23 67.39
CA ASN A 110 25.86 -18.47 66.64
C ASN A 110 25.13 -19.65 67.29
N GLU A 111 25.16 -19.78 68.62
CA GLU A 111 24.41 -20.82 69.35
C GLU A 111 22.89 -20.67 69.19
N LYS A 112 22.38 -19.43 69.19
CA LYS A 112 20.96 -19.16 68.89
C LYS A 112 20.61 -19.54 67.46
N ILE A 113 21.44 -19.18 66.49
CA ILE A 113 21.23 -19.49 65.07
C ILE A 113 21.22 -21.00 64.85
N THR A 114 22.15 -21.75 65.45
CA THR A 114 22.18 -23.22 65.31
C THR A 114 20.92 -23.86 65.88
N THR A 115 20.47 -23.40 67.06
CA THR A 115 19.25 -23.89 67.70
C THR A 115 18.00 -23.61 66.84
N ILE A 116 17.89 -22.38 66.29
CA ILE A 116 16.78 -22.01 65.41
C ILE A 116 16.81 -22.84 64.12
N LYS A 117 17.99 -23.04 63.53
CA LYS A 117 18.15 -23.82 62.29
C LYS A 117 17.74 -25.28 62.48
N GLU A 118 18.11 -25.89 63.60
CA GLU A 118 17.68 -27.25 63.94
C GLU A 118 16.17 -27.32 64.20
N GLY A 119 15.60 -26.33 64.88
CA GLY A 119 14.16 -26.20 65.08
C GLY A 119 13.37 -26.09 63.77
N LEU A 120 13.81 -25.21 62.86
CA LEU A 120 13.22 -25.05 61.52
C LEU A 120 13.29 -26.34 60.72
N LYS A 121 14.42 -27.05 60.74
CA LYS A 121 14.57 -28.31 60.02
C LYS A 121 13.61 -29.40 60.53
N ARG A 122 13.39 -29.47 61.85
CA ARG A 122 12.39 -30.39 62.44
C ARG A 122 10.95 -29.99 62.08
N GLN A 123 10.64 -28.69 62.12
CA GLN A 123 9.33 -28.20 61.72
C GLN A 123 9.03 -28.49 60.24
N GLN A 124 9.98 -28.21 59.34
CA GLN A 124 9.85 -28.48 57.92
C GLN A 124 9.53 -29.96 57.65
N LYS A 125 10.30 -30.88 58.25
CA LYS A 125 10.05 -32.32 58.13
C LYS A 125 8.65 -32.71 58.63
N THR A 126 8.22 -32.12 59.75
CA THR A 126 6.88 -32.36 60.30
C THR A 126 5.77 -31.84 59.38
N TYR A 127 5.96 -30.69 58.76
CA TYR A 127 5.02 -30.12 57.78
C TYR A 127 4.94 -30.98 56.53
N GLU A 128 6.07 -31.40 55.97
CA GLU A 128 6.12 -32.29 54.81
C GLU A 128 5.39 -33.62 55.07
N GLU A 129 5.59 -34.23 56.24
CA GLU A 129 4.88 -35.44 56.66
C GLU A 129 3.37 -35.22 56.82
N LYS A 130 2.95 -34.07 57.38
CA LYS A 130 1.53 -33.71 57.53
C LYS A 130 0.86 -33.43 56.19
N ILE A 131 1.54 -32.72 55.28
CA ILE A 131 1.06 -32.45 53.92
C ILE A 131 0.89 -33.75 53.17
N SER A 132 1.88 -34.65 53.20
CA SER A 132 1.78 -35.96 52.54
C SER A 132 0.62 -36.80 53.10
N LYS A 133 0.39 -36.78 54.42
CA LYS A 133 -0.78 -37.45 55.02
C LYS A 133 -2.10 -36.81 54.61
N ALA A 134 -2.17 -35.48 54.57
CA ALA A 134 -3.37 -34.75 54.15
C ALA A 134 -3.72 -35.03 52.68
N ILE A 135 -2.71 -35.02 51.79
CA ILE A 135 -2.88 -35.39 50.38
C ILE A 135 -3.41 -36.82 50.28
N LYS A 136 -2.82 -37.80 50.97
CA LYS A 136 -3.33 -39.19 50.95
C LYS A 136 -4.76 -39.35 51.46
N VAL A 137 -5.15 -38.59 52.48
CA VAL A 137 -6.53 -38.60 52.98
C VAL A 137 -7.48 -38.00 51.94
N LEU A 138 -7.07 -36.92 51.26
CA LEU A 138 -7.84 -36.30 50.19
C LEU A 138 -7.94 -37.22 48.96
N GLU A 139 -6.85 -37.87 48.54
CA GLU A 139 -6.83 -38.86 47.44
C GLU A 139 -7.78 -40.04 47.73
N ASN A 140 -7.75 -40.56 48.96
CA ASN A 140 -8.65 -41.64 49.36
C ASN A 140 -10.12 -41.20 49.45
N ALA A 141 -10.38 -39.94 49.82
CA ALA A 141 -11.74 -39.41 49.94
C ALA A 141 -12.34 -39.01 48.58
N SER A 142 -11.53 -38.52 47.65
CA SER A 142 -11.94 -38.12 46.30
C SER A 142 -11.96 -39.30 45.32
N GLY A 143 -11.25 -40.39 45.62
CA GLY A 143 -11.07 -41.53 44.70
C GLY A 143 -10.25 -41.19 43.45
N LEU A 144 -9.54 -40.06 43.47
CA LEU A 144 -8.74 -39.54 42.36
C LEU A 144 -7.33 -39.21 42.87
N THR A 145 -6.33 -39.49 42.05
CA THR A 145 -4.95 -39.00 42.27
C THR A 145 -4.86 -37.49 41.98
N GLU A 146 -3.81 -36.82 42.47
CA GLU A 146 -3.59 -35.39 42.23
C GLU A 146 -3.57 -35.03 40.73
N ASP A 147 -2.92 -35.86 39.91
CA ASP A 147 -2.82 -35.66 38.47
C ASP A 147 -4.18 -35.84 37.77
N GLU A 148 -4.96 -36.85 38.15
CA GLU A 148 -6.30 -37.10 37.60
C GLU A 148 -7.27 -35.96 37.94
N ALA A 149 -7.22 -35.43 39.17
CA ALA A 149 -8.06 -34.30 39.57
C ALA A 149 -7.71 -33.02 38.79
N LYS A 150 -6.43 -32.81 38.51
CA LYS A 150 -5.95 -31.68 37.71
C LYS A 150 -6.38 -31.79 36.25
N GLU A 151 -6.29 -32.99 35.67
CA GLU A 151 -6.70 -33.24 34.29
C GLU A 151 -8.22 -33.06 34.09
N LEU A 152 -9.03 -33.58 35.02
CA LEU A 152 -10.48 -33.37 35.07
C LEU A 152 -10.85 -31.88 35.16
N MET A 153 -10.18 -31.13 36.03
CA MET A 153 -10.42 -29.69 36.17
C MET A 153 -10.06 -28.91 34.89
N ILE A 154 -8.94 -29.27 34.25
CA ILE A 154 -8.53 -28.66 32.98
C ILE A 154 -9.57 -28.97 31.88
N GLU A 155 -10.06 -30.20 31.81
CA GLU A 155 -11.06 -30.59 30.80
C GLU A 155 -12.40 -29.87 31.04
N GLN A 156 -12.86 -29.77 32.29
CA GLN A 156 -14.06 -29.00 32.64
C GLN A 156 -13.91 -27.52 32.27
N VAL A 157 -12.76 -26.90 32.54
CA VAL A 157 -12.49 -25.51 32.14
C VAL A 157 -12.48 -25.35 30.62
N LYS A 158 -11.98 -26.34 29.86
CA LYS A 158 -12.07 -26.31 28.39
C LYS A 158 -13.53 -26.39 27.96
N GLU A 159 -14.34 -27.28 28.53
CA GLU A 159 -15.76 -27.41 28.19
C GLU A 159 -16.56 -26.13 28.53
N ASP A 160 -16.37 -25.58 29.72
CA ASP A 160 -17.01 -24.33 30.13
C ASP A 160 -16.58 -23.14 29.26
N SER A 161 -15.31 -23.15 28.83
CA SER A 161 -14.77 -22.12 27.92
C SER A 161 -15.30 -22.25 26.50
N ARG A 162 -15.67 -23.45 26.01
CA ARG A 162 -16.24 -23.65 24.67
C ARG A 162 -17.51 -22.83 24.47
N ALA A 163 -18.42 -22.81 25.44
CA ALA A 163 -19.65 -22.02 25.36
C ALA A 163 -19.35 -20.52 25.27
N LYS A 164 -18.38 -20.03 26.03
CA LYS A 164 -17.95 -18.62 26.01
C LYS A 164 -17.25 -18.24 24.71
N ILE A 165 -16.35 -19.10 24.21
CA ILE A 165 -15.68 -18.92 22.92
C ILE A 165 -16.70 -18.91 21.78
N ALA A 166 -17.64 -19.85 21.76
CA ALA A 166 -18.69 -19.91 20.76
C ALA A 166 -19.59 -18.67 20.78
N SER A 167 -19.93 -18.16 21.96
CA SER A 167 -20.69 -16.91 22.12
C SER A 167 -19.93 -15.69 21.59
N ILE A 168 -18.64 -15.57 21.93
CA ILE A 168 -17.77 -14.51 21.41
C ILE A 168 -17.65 -14.61 19.88
N PHE A 169 -17.41 -15.81 19.35
CA PHE A 169 -17.32 -16.06 17.91
C PHE A 169 -18.60 -15.64 17.20
N ARG A 170 -19.79 -16.09 17.64
CA ARG A 170 -21.07 -15.70 17.04
C ARG A 170 -21.27 -14.18 17.07
N LYS A 171 -20.95 -13.52 18.19
CA LYS A 171 -21.06 -12.06 18.31
C LYS A 171 -20.12 -11.34 17.35
N ARG A 172 -18.87 -11.80 17.23
CA ARG A 172 -17.86 -11.22 16.33
C ARG A 172 -18.20 -11.48 14.87
N TYR A 173 -18.64 -12.69 14.54
CA TYR A 173 -19.08 -13.09 13.20
C TYR A 173 -20.26 -12.22 12.74
N LYS A 174 -21.32 -12.08 13.57
CA LYS A 174 -22.47 -11.23 13.24
C LYS A 174 -22.08 -9.76 13.05
N LEU A 175 -21.14 -9.26 13.85
CA LEU A 175 -20.63 -7.89 13.71
C LEU A 175 -19.79 -7.72 12.43
N ALA A 176 -19.00 -8.73 12.06
CA ALA A 176 -18.27 -8.75 10.80
C ALA A 176 -19.23 -8.77 9.60
N GLU A 177 -20.26 -9.62 9.64
CA GLU A 177 -21.31 -9.70 8.60
C GLU A 177 -22.02 -8.35 8.41
N LEU A 178 -22.40 -7.68 9.50
CA LEU A 178 -23.01 -6.35 9.44
C LEU A 178 -22.07 -5.30 8.84
N LYS A 179 -20.80 -5.28 9.25
CA LYS A 179 -19.80 -4.36 8.73
C LYS A 179 -19.49 -4.61 7.25
N CYS A 180 -19.39 -5.87 6.83
CA CYS A 180 -19.21 -6.22 5.42
C CYS A 180 -20.39 -5.73 4.59
N LYS A 181 -21.62 -5.89 5.08
CA LYS A 181 -22.81 -5.38 4.39
C LYS A 181 -22.79 -3.86 4.24
N GLU A 182 -22.35 -3.14 5.28
CA GLU A 182 -22.19 -1.68 5.25
C GLU A 182 -21.13 -1.24 4.22
N GLU A 183 -19.97 -1.88 4.22
CA GLU A 183 -18.89 -1.62 3.26
C GLU A 183 -19.32 -1.91 1.81
N ILE A 184 -20.01 -3.03 1.55
CA ILE A 184 -20.54 -3.36 0.22
C ILE A 184 -21.55 -2.30 -0.24
N ASN A 185 -22.45 -1.86 0.65
CA ASN A 185 -23.42 -0.81 0.32
C ASN A 185 -22.72 0.52 0.02
N ASN A 186 -21.63 0.85 0.72
CA ASN A 186 -20.82 2.04 0.45
C ASN A 186 -20.13 1.94 -0.92
N MET A 187 -19.54 0.79 -1.25
CA MET A 187 -18.94 0.52 -2.57
C MET A 187 -19.96 0.71 -3.70
N LEU A 188 -21.13 0.07 -3.59
CA LEU A 188 -22.21 0.20 -4.57
C LEU A 188 -22.71 1.64 -4.67
N SER A 189 -22.87 2.34 -3.55
CA SER A 189 -23.31 3.73 -3.51
C SER A 189 -22.31 4.64 -4.25
N HIS A 190 -21.01 4.48 -4.02
CA HIS A 190 -19.96 5.21 -4.75
C HIS A 190 -19.95 4.88 -6.25
N ALA A 191 -20.20 3.63 -6.62
CA ALA A 191 -20.28 3.21 -8.02
C ALA A 191 -21.45 3.86 -8.74
N VAL A 192 -22.64 3.79 -8.14
CA VAL A 192 -23.87 4.36 -8.71
C VAL A 192 -23.81 5.89 -8.76
N THR A 193 -23.31 6.57 -7.72
CA THR A 193 -23.22 8.04 -7.72
C THR A 193 -22.29 8.57 -8.83
N ARG A 194 -21.21 7.85 -9.16
CA ARG A 194 -20.30 8.27 -10.24
C ARG A 194 -20.88 8.12 -11.64
N TYR A 195 -21.83 7.19 -11.83
CA TYR A 195 -22.44 6.87 -13.12
C TYR A 195 -23.94 7.22 -13.20
N ALA A 196 -24.41 8.10 -12.32
CA ALA A 196 -25.75 8.69 -12.39
C ALA A 196 -25.83 9.69 -13.57
N GLY A 197 -25.77 9.19 -14.80
CA GLY A 197 -26.00 9.95 -16.03
C GLY A 197 -27.47 10.01 -16.41
N GLU A 198 -27.86 11.06 -17.13
CA GLU A 198 -29.18 11.15 -17.78
C GLU A 198 -29.18 10.28 -19.04
N PHE A 199 -29.92 9.16 -19.01
CA PHE A 199 -30.11 8.34 -20.21
C PHE A 199 -31.34 8.81 -20.98
N ALA A 200 -31.11 9.28 -22.20
CA ALA A 200 -32.18 9.50 -23.17
C ALA A 200 -32.61 8.15 -23.72
N ALA A 201 -33.89 7.79 -23.54
CA ALA A 201 -34.47 6.65 -24.25
C ALA A 201 -34.28 6.85 -25.76
N GLU A 202 -33.86 5.79 -26.46
CA GLU A 202 -33.72 5.86 -27.91
C GLU A 202 -35.09 6.08 -28.54
N ARG A 203 -35.20 7.10 -29.38
CA ARG A 203 -36.44 7.41 -30.09
C ARG A 203 -36.52 6.50 -31.32
N LEU A 204 -37.69 5.91 -31.56
CA LEU A 204 -37.94 5.07 -32.75
C LEU A 204 -38.09 5.87 -34.04
N ILE A 205 -38.18 7.19 -33.91
CA ILE A 205 -38.36 8.14 -35.01
C ILE A 205 -37.24 9.18 -35.03
N ASN A 206 -36.81 9.55 -36.22
CA ASN A 206 -35.91 10.67 -36.47
C ASN A 206 -36.65 11.72 -37.30
N ASN A 207 -36.68 12.97 -36.81
CA ASN A 207 -37.29 14.08 -37.53
C ASN A 207 -36.21 14.82 -38.31
N ILE A 208 -36.42 15.01 -39.62
CA ILE A 208 -35.54 15.82 -40.46
C ILE A 208 -36.24 17.13 -40.78
N PRO A 209 -35.66 18.28 -40.36
CA PRO A 209 -36.17 19.57 -40.78
C PRO A 209 -35.88 19.79 -42.26
N LEU A 210 -36.86 20.34 -42.98
CA LEU A 210 -36.76 20.73 -44.38
C LEU A 210 -36.64 22.26 -44.48
N SER A 211 -36.02 22.74 -45.56
CA SER A 211 -35.92 24.18 -45.85
C SER A 211 -37.25 24.79 -46.28
N ASP A 212 -38.08 24.02 -47.00
CA ASP A 212 -39.31 24.48 -47.64
C ASP A 212 -40.18 23.29 -48.09
N GLU A 213 -41.44 23.58 -48.44
CA GLU A 213 -42.42 22.59 -48.95
C GLU A 213 -42.09 22.07 -50.38
N GLU A 214 -41.33 22.82 -51.19
CA GLU A 214 -40.91 22.35 -52.52
C GLU A 214 -39.97 21.14 -52.38
N THR A 215 -39.11 21.18 -51.37
CA THR A 215 -38.20 20.12 -50.99
C THR A 215 -38.96 18.89 -50.48
N LYS A 216 -40.05 19.07 -49.71
CA LYS A 216 -40.98 18.00 -49.34
C LYS A 216 -41.59 17.36 -50.59
N GLY A 217 -41.99 18.16 -51.57
CA GLY A 217 -42.48 17.70 -52.88
C GLY A 217 -41.46 16.89 -53.69
N LYS A 218 -40.18 17.26 -53.64
CA LYS A 218 -39.08 16.52 -54.30
C LYS A 218 -38.84 15.15 -53.66
N ILE A 219 -38.97 15.04 -52.33
CA ILE A 219 -38.87 13.76 -51.60
C ILE A 219 -40.00 12.81 -52.01
N ILE A 220 -41.23 13.30 -52.13
CA ILE A 220 -42.37 12.50 -52.59
C ILE A 220 -42.15 12.07 -54.05
N GLY A 221 -41.81 13.03 -54.92
CA GLY A 221 -41.70 12.84 -56.36
C GLY A 221 -43.05 12.67 -57.05
N LYS A 222 -43.05 12.66 -58.39
CA LYS A 222 -44.28 12.43 -59.16
C LYS A 222 -44.84 11.04 -58.83
N GLU A 223 -46.13 10.98 -58.44
CA GLU A 223 -46.84 9.75 -58.05
C GLU A 223 -46.20 8.96 -56.88
N GLY A 224 -45.42 9.64 -56.03
CA GLY A 224 -44.73 8.98 -54.92
C GLY A 224 -43.55 8.09 -55.34
N ARG A 225 -43.02 8.27 -56.56
CA ARG A 225 -41.93 7.43 -57.09
C ARG A 225 -40.66 7.53 -56.25
N ASN A 226 -40.32 8.73 -55.77
CA ASN A 226 -39.08 8.96 -55.04
C ASN A 226 -39.17 8.44 -53.61
N ILE A 227 -40.28 8.70 -52.91
CA ILE A 227 -40.49 8.19 -51.55
C ILE A 227 -40.53 6.67 -51.54
N LYS A 228 -41.19 6.02 -52.50
CA LYS A 228 -41.16 4.55 -52.64
C LYS A 228 -39.74 4.03 -52.87
N ALA A 229 -38.96 4.69 -53.72
CA ALA A 229 -37.56 4.31 -53.95
C ALA A 229 -36.71 4.45 -52.68
N LEU A 230 -36.89 5.53 -51.91
CA LEU A 230 -36.23 5.73 -50.62
C LEU A 230 -36.63 4.64 -49.62
N GLU A 231 -37.92 4.41 -49.42
CA GLU A 231 -38.43 3.40 -48.48
C GLU A 231 -37.97 1.98 -48.85
N MET A 232 -38.04 1.61 -50.13
CA MET A 232 -37.62 0.29 -50.61
C MET A 232 -36.12 0.08 -50.44
N LEU A 233 -35.31 1.08 -50.78
CA LEU A 233 -33.86 0.95 -50.76
C LEU A 233 -33.28 1.05 -49.34
N LEU A 234 -33.83 1.94 -48.53
CA LEU A 234 -33.36 2.20 -47.17
C LEU A 234 -33.98 1.25 -46.13
N GLY A 235 -35.12 0.63 -46.45
CA GLY A 235 -35.84 -0.26 -45.53
C GLY A 235 -36.38 0.50 -44.31
N VAL A 236 -36.96 1.68 -44.55
CA VAL A 236 -37.54 2.57 -43.53
C VAL A 236 -38.90 3.06 -43.99
N ASP A 237 -39.73 3.48 -43.05
CA ASP A 237 -41.00 4.17 -43.31
C ASP A 237 -40.76 5.69 -43.26
N ILE A 238 -41.14 6.41 -44.32
CA ILE A 238 -41.03 7.88 -44.35
C ILE A 238 -42.43 8.45 -44.18
N ILE A 239 -42.70 8.93 -42.98
CA ILE A 239 -43.99 9.52 -42.62
C ILE A 239 -43.97 11.00 -42.98
N ILE A 240 -44.90 11.35 -43.86
CA ILE A 240 -45.20 12.72 -44.23
C ILE A 240 -46.54 13.09 -43.60
N ASP A 241 -46.50 13.93 -42.59
CA ASP A 241 -47.66 14.41 -41.86
C ASP A 241 -47.96 15.89 -42.17
N ASP A 242 -48.98 16.41 -41.50
CA ASP A 242 -49.40 17.83 -41.57
C ASP A 242 -48.41 18.77 -40.87
N THR A 243 -47.32 18.25 -40.30
CA THR A 243 -46.26 19.08 -39.71
C THR A 243 -45.52 19.81 -40.84
N PRO A 244 -45.50 21.16 -40.83
CA PRO A 244 -44.86 21.93 -41.89
C PRO A 244 -43.34 21.74 -41.83
N ASN A 245 -42.70 21.71 -43.01
CA ASN A 245 -41.24 21.69 -43.16
C ASN A 245 -40.53 20.56 -42.37
N THR A 246 -41.16 19.41 -42.15
CA THR A 246 -40.53 18.26 -41.47
C THR A 246 -40.96 16.96 -42.14
N ILE A 247 -40.04 15.99 -42.17
CA ILE A 247 -40.36 14.58 -42.46
C ILE A 247 -39.93 13.72 -41.28
N THR A 248 -40.68 12.65 -41.04
CA THR A 248 -40.40 11.73 -39.94
C THR A 248 -39.96 10.39 -40.51
N ILE A 249 -38.76 9.94 -40.16
CA ILE A 249 -38.25 8.62 -40.54
C ILE A 249 -38.50 7.66 -39.38
N SER A 250 -39.24 6.60 -39.65
CA SER A 250 -39.54 5.53 -38.70
C SER A 250 -38.87 4.24 -39.14
N SER A 251 -38.13 3.61 -38.25
CA SER A 251 -37.61 2.25 -38.44
C SER A 251 -37.21 1.67 -37.10
N PHE A 252 -37.46 0.38 -36.89
CA PHE A 252 -37.03 -0.33 -35.68
C PHE A 252 -35.52 -0.59 -35.67
N ASN A 253 -34.89 -0.63 -36.85
CA ASN A 253 -33.45 -0.81 -36.99
C ASN A 253 -32.74 0.55 -36.95
N LEU A 254 -31.97 0.79 -35.88
CA LEU A 254 -31.19 2.02 -35.68
C LEU A 254 -30.18 2.27 -36.81
N TYR A 255 -29.54 1.21 -37.32
CA TYR A 255 -28.60 1.31 -38.43
C TYR A 255 -29.29 1.81 -39.69
N ARG A 256 -30.41 1.17 -40.09
CA ARG A 256 -31.20 1.60 -41.25
C ARG A 256 -31.70 3.03 -41.08
N ARG A 257 -32.19 3.39 -39.89
CA ARG A 257 -32.66 4.75 -39.59
C ARG A 257 -31.54 5.79 -39.70
N ALA A 258 -30.34 5.48 -39.21
CA ALA A 258 -29.19 6.38 -39.28
C ALA A 258 -28.70 6.56 -40.73
N VAL A 259 -28.57 5.46 -41.47
CA VAL A 259 -28.21 5.49 -42.90
C VAL A 259 -29.25 6.25 -43.71
N ALA A 260 -30.55 6.02 -43.47
CA ALA A 260 -31.64 6.74 -44.12
C ALA A 260 -31.59 8.24 -43.82
N THR A 261 -31.39 8.59 -42.55
CA THR A 261 -31.29 9.99 -42.12
C THR A 261 -30.17 10.70 -42.85
N LYS A 262 -28.98 10.11 -42.88
CA LYS A 262 -27.81 10.69 -43.54
C LYS A 262 -27.97 10.73 -45.06
N THR A 263 -28.52 9.68 -45.66
CA THR A 263 -28.79 9.62 -47.12
C THR A 263 -29.73 10.74 -47.54
N ILE A 264 -30.82 10.95 -46.80
CA ILE A 264 -31.77 12.03 -47.09
C ILE A 264 -31.12 13.39 -46.89
N GLN A 265 -30.33 13.61 -45.83
CA GLN A 265 -29.59 14.85 -45.63
C GLN A 265 -28.64 15.17 -46.80
N GLU A 266 -27.86 14.20 -47.28
CA GLU A 266 -26.98 14.42 -48.44
C GLU A 266 -27.75 14.66 -49.75
N LEU A 267 -28.89 13.99 -49.95
CA LEU A 267 -29.77 14.24 -51.09
C LEU A 267 -30.40 15.64 -51.05
N LEU A 268 -30.68 16.16 -49.86
CA LEU A 268 -31.18 17.51 -49.64
C LEU A 268 -30.12 18.55 -49.97
N GLU A 269 -28.88 18.32 -49.55
CA GLU A 269 -27.72 19.18 -49.88
C GLU A 269 -27.43 19.20 -51.40
N ASP A 270 -27.58 18.06 -52.07
CA ASP A 270 -27.40 17.93 -53.52
C ASP A 270 -28.60 18.51 -54.33
N GLY A 271 -29.79 18.55 -53.72
CA GLY A 271 -31.02 19.09 -54.33
C GLY A 271 -31.63 18.22 -55.44
N ARG A 272 -31.02 17.07 -55.78
CA ARG A 272 -31.48 16.14 -56.81
C ARG A 272 -31.97 14.82 -56.22
N ILE A 273 -33.28 14.67 -56.15
CA ILE A 273 -33.92 13.47 -55.61
C ILE A 273 -34.54 12.68 -56.77
N GLN A 274 -33.80 11.69 -57.27
CA GLN A 274 -34.24 10.76 -58.32
C GLN A 274 -33.75 9.34 -57.98
N PRO A 275 -34.44 8.26 -58.41
CA PRO A 275 -34.09 6.89 -58.01
C PRO A 275 -32.61 6.52 -58.22
N ALA A 276 -32.04 6.85 -59.39
CA ALA A 276 -30.63 6.56 -59.68
C ALA A 276 -29.66 7.30 -58.73
N ARG A 277 -30.01 8.54 -58.35
CA ARG A 277 -29.19 9.34 -57.43
C ARG A 277 -29.34 8.87 -55.98
N ILE A 278 -30.55 8.48 -55.59
CA ILE A 278 -30.83 7.86 -54.28
C ILE A 278 -29.94 6.62 -54.08
N GLU A 279 -29.83 5.76 -55.10
CA GLU A 279 -28.97 4.57 -55.08
C GLU A 279 -27.48 4.90 -54.93
N GLU A 280 -27.00 5.91 -55.66
CA GLU A 280 -25.61 6.35 -55.61
C GLU A 280 -25.25 6.91 -54.23
N ILE A 281 -26.06 7.83 -53.71
CA ILE A 281 -25.84 8.43 -52.38
C ILE A 281 -25.95 7.37 -51.29
N TYR A 282 -26.94 6.48 -51.35
CA TYR A 282 -27.04 5.36 -50.42
C TYR A 282 -25.77 4.50 -50.40
N SER A 283 -25.24 4.14 -51.57
CA SER A 283 -24.03 3.32 -51.67
C SER A 283 -22.82 4.03 -51.05
N LYS A 284 -22.70 5.34 -51.28
CA LYS A 284 -21.66 6.18 -50.68
C LYS A 284 -21.81 6.26 -49.16
N VAL A 285 -23.00 6.60 -48.66
CA VAL A 285 -23.28 6.73 -47.22
C VAL A 285 -23.08 5.40 -46.51
N LYS A 286 -23.52 4.28 -47.09
CA LYS A 286 -23.29 2.95 -46.54
C LYS A 286 -21.78 2.67 -46.35
N HIS A 287 -20.97 2.98 -47.36
CA HIS A 287 -19.51 2.79 -47.26
C HIS A 287 -18.86 3.71 -46.20
N GLU A 288 -19.39 4.92 -46.01
CA GLU A 288 -18.95 5.83 -44.95
C GLU A 288 -19.33 5.31 -43.56
N PHE A 289 -20.55 4.80 -43.39
CA PHE A 289 -21.00 4.18 -42.15
C PHE A 289 -20.15 2.95 -41.77
N ASP A 290 -19.80 2.09 -42.72
CA ASP A 290 -18.92 0.95 -42.46
C ASP A 290 -17.54 1.38 -41.92
N LYS A 291 -17.00 2.51 -42.41
CA LYS A 291 -15.76 3.11 -41.88
C LYS A 291 -15.95 3.72 -40.49
N ASN A 292 -17.06 4.41 -40.28
CA ASN A 292 -17.37 5.03 -39.00
C ASN A 292 -17.59 3.98 -37.90
N ILE A 293 -18.20 2.83 -38.22
CA ILE A 293 -18.35 1.69 -37.29
C ILE A 293 -16.98 1.25 -36.77
N GLN A 294 -16.01 1.07 -37.66
CA GLN A 294 -14.66 0.66 -37.25
C GLN A 294 -14.04 1.70 -36.31
N LYS A 295 -14.13 2.98 -36.67
CA LYS A 295 -13.58 4.08 -35.87
C LYS A 295 -14.23 4.20 -34.48
N GLU A 296 -15.55 4.10 -34.39
CA GLU A 296 -16.29 4.11 -33.12
C GLU A 296 -15.82 2.98 -32.19
N GLY A 297 -15.59 1.78 -32.73
CA GLY A 297 -15.01 0.68 -31.96
C GLY A 297 -13.60 0.98 -31.43
N GLU A 298 -12.76 1.62 -32.24
CA GLU A 298 -11.39 2.02 -31.84
C GLU A 298 -11.41 3.07 -30.74
N ASP A 299 -12.28 4.08 -30.86
CA ASP A 299 -12.45 5.15 -29.88
C ASP A 299 -12.90 4.58 -28.52
N VAL A 300 -13.86 3.64 -28.51
CA VAL A 300 -14.35 2.95 -27.29
C VAL A 300 -13.24 2.16 -26.58
N ILE A 301 -12.44 1.42 -27.33
CA ILE A 301 -11.34 0.61 -26.78
C ILE A 301 -10.27 1.51 -26.17
N MET A 302 -9.97 2.62 -26.84
CA MET A 302 -9.04 3.64 -26.36
C MET A 302 -9.55 4.29 -25.07
N GLU A 303 -10.83 4.67 -25.02
CA GLU A 303 -11.47 5.26 -23.83
C GLU A 303 -11.41 4.34 -22.62
N LEU A 304 -11.68 3.04 -22.80
CA LEU A 304 -11.65 2.05 -21.71
C LEU A 304 -10.23 1.66 -21.26
N GLY A 305 -9.20 2.08 -22.00
CA GLY A 305 -7.80 1.77 -21.73
C GLY A 305 -7.43 0.33 -22.10
N ILE A 306 -8.15 -0.29 -23.03
CA ILE A 306 -7.91 -1.65 -23.49
C ILE A 306 -6.81 -1.62 -24.56
N LYS A 307 -5.67 -2.27 -24.29
CA LYS A 307 -4.47 -2.13 -25.15
C LYS A 307 -4.55 -2.81 -26.52
N SER A 308 -5.16 -3.99 -26.60
CA SER A 308 -5.20 -4.80 -27.82
C SER A 308 -6.47 -5.62 -27.89
N MET A 309 -7.14 -5.61 -29.04
CA MET A 309 -8.33 -6.43 -29.32
C MET A 309 -8.33 -6.79 -30.80
N HIS A 310 -8.86 -7.97 -31.15
CA HIS A 310 -8.91 -8.41 -32.53
C HIS A 310 -9.78 -7.45 -33.37
N PRO A 311 -9.36 -7.01 -34.58
CA PRO A 311 -10.08 -6.03 -35.39
C PRO A 311 -11.55 -6.36 -35.64
N GLU A 312 -11.89 -7.64 -35.80
CA GLU A 312 -13.29 -8.08 -35.96
C GLU A 312 -14.13 -7.82 -34.70
N LEU A 313 -13.59 -7.99 -33.49
CA LEU A 313 -14.30 -7.63 -32.26
C LEU A 313 -14.46 -6.11 -32.14
N ILE A 314 -13.44 -5.32 -32.55
CA ILE A 314 -13.53 -3.85 -32.60
C ILE A 314 -14.69 -3.41 -33.48
N LYS A 315 -14.81 -4.01 -34.67
CA LYS A 315 -15.91 -3.74 -35.59
C LYS A 315 -17.26 -4.10 -34.99
N LEU A 316 -17.37 -5.23 -34.27
CA LEU A 316 -18.60 -5.63 -33.58
C LEU A 316 -18.97 -4.67 -32.45
N VAL A 317 -17.99 -4.17 -31.70
CA VAL A 317 -18.21 -3.13 -30.67
C VAL A 317 -18.79 -1.88 -31.31
N GLY A 318 -18.22 -1.41 -32.42
CA GLY A 318 -18.77 -0.28 -33.18
C GLY A 318 -20.19 -0.52 -33.69
N ARG A 319 -20.51 -1.76 -34.10
CA ARG A 319 -21.87 -2.12 -34.54
C ARG A 319 -22.92 -1.98 -33.43
N LEU A 320 -22.55 -2.16 -32.16
CA LEU A 320 -23.47 -1.98 -31.02
C LEU A 320 -24.03 -0.55 -30.95
N ARG A 321 -23.33 0.45 -31.51
CA ARG A 321 -23.81 1.85 -31.58
C ARG A 321 -25.13 1.97 -32.32
N TYR A 322 -25.36 1.08 -33.29
CA TYR A 322 -26.55 1.05 -34.13
C TYR A 322 -27.49 -0.11 -33.78
N ARG A 323 -27.40 -0.60 -32.54
CA ARG A 323 -28.29 -1.63 -32.00
C ARG A 323 -29.03 -1.07 -30.79
N ALA A 324 -30.32 -1.36 -30.71
CA ALA A 324 -31.10 -1.16 -29.49
C ALA A 324 -31.44 -2.49 -28.85
N SER A 325 -31.46 -2.50 -27.53
CA SER A 325 -31.97 -3.58 -26.71
C SER A 325 -32.77 -2.94 -25.57
N TYR A 326 -33.97 -3.46 -25.29
CA TYR A 326 -34.89 -2.91 -24.28
C TYR A 326 -35.28 -1.41 -24.45
N GLY A 327 -35.07 -0.82 -25.62
CA GLY A 327 -35.29 0.63 -25.86
C GLY A 327 -34.10 1.53 -25.51
N GLN A 328 -32.95 0.93 -25.19
CA GLN A 328 -31.68 1.62 -24.95
C GLN A 328 -30.69 1.30 -26.06
N ASN A 329 -29.75 2.22 -26.30
CA ASN A 329 -28.62 1.99 -27.18
C ASN A 329 -27.69 0.92 -26.57
N ALA A 330 -27.40 -0.15 -27.32
CA ALA A 330 -26.64 -1.29 -26.82
C ALA A 330 -25.20 -0.91 -26.47
N LEU A 331 -24.53 -0.08 -27.28
CA LEU A 331 -23.17 0.38 -26.98
C LEU A 331 -23.15 1.25 -25.71
N ALA A 332 -24.10 2.17 -25.57
CA ALA A 332 -24.17 3.04 -24.39
C ALA A 332 -24.36 2.23 -23.09
N HIS A 333 -25.23 1.23 -23.12
CA HIS A 333 -25.41 0.28 -22.01
C HIS A 333 -24.12 -0.50 -21.72
N THR A 334 -23.51 -1.04 -22.77
CA THR A 334 -22.29 -1.87 -22.64
C THR A 334 -21.10 -1.06 -22.10
N LEU A 335 -20.93 0.19 -22.53
CA LEU A 335 -19.94 1.12 -22.00
C LEU A 335 -20.14 1.37 -20.50
N GLU A 336 -21.38 1.62 -20.10
CA GLU A 336 -21.71 1.81 -18.69
C GLU A 336 -21.39 0.55 -17.87
N VAL A 337 -21.78 -0.63 -18.35
CA VAL A 337 -21.45 -1.90 -17.69
C VAL A 337 -19.95 -2.08 -17.58
N ALA A 338 -19.18 -1.81 -18.64
CA ALA A 338 -17.72 -1.84 -18.61
C ALA A 338 -17.13 -0.93 -17.53
N HIS A 339 -17.59 0.32 -17.45
CA HIS A 339 -17.08 1.26 -16.47
C HIS A 339 -17.44 0.90 -15.03
N LEU A 340 -18.70 0.51 -14.78
CA LEU A 340 -19.15 0.06 -13.47
C LEU A 340 -18.39 -1.19 -13.03
N ALA A 341 -18.26 -2.18 -13.92
CA ALA A 341 -17.49 -3.40 -13.65
C ALA A 341 -16.03 -3.06 -13.32
N GLY A 342 -15.40 -2.16 -14.07
CA GLY A 342 -14.04 -1.70 -13.78
C GLY A 342 -13.89 -1.01 -12.43
N LEU A 343 -14.88 -0.22 -12.01
CA LEU A 343 -14.85 0.45 -10.70
C LEU A 343 -15.05 -0.55 -9.55
N LEU A 344 -16.01 -1.46 -9.71
CA LEU A 344 -16.30 -2.52 -8.74
C LEU A 344 -15.10 -3.45 -8.57
N ALA A 345 -14.49 -3.89 -9.67
CA ALA A 345 -13.28 -4.72 -9.64
C ALA A 345 -12.13 -4.00 -8.92
N ALA A 346 -11.89 -2.72 -9.20
CA ALA A 346 -10.86 -1.94 -8.50
C ALA A 346 -11.10 -1.85 -6.98
N GLN A 347 -12.36 -1.73 -6.55
CA GLN A 347 -12.73 -1.67 -5.13
C GLN A 347 -12.59 -3.03 -4.43
N MET A 348 -12.86 -4.12 -5.15
CA MET A 348 -12.76 -5.49 -4.63
C MET A 348 -11.36 -6.10 -4.75
N GLY A 349 -10.40 -5.38 -5.34
CA GLY A 349 -9.01 -5.83 -5.52
C GLY A 349 -8.75 -6.72 -6.74
N GLY A 350 -9.68 -6.74 -7.71
CA GLY A 350 -9.49 -7.38 -9.02
C GLY A 350 -8.83 -6.47 -10.07
N ASP A 351 -8.75 -6.95 -11.31
CA ASP A 351 -8.21 -6.20 -12.45
C ASP A 351 -9.30 -5.32 -13.10
N PRO A 352 -9.21 -3.98 -12.97
CA PRO A 352 -10.20 -3.07 -13.54
C PRO A 352 -10.21 -3.03 -15.08
N ILE A 353 -9.08 -3.33 -15.74
CA ILE A 353 -8.99 -3.33 -17.20
C ILE A 353 -9.64 -4.60 -17.75
N LEU A 354 -9.37 -5.75 -17.12
CA LEU A 354 -10.02 -7.01 -17.48
C LEU A 354 -11.53 -6.96 -17.25
N ALA A 355 -11.99 -6.35 -16.14
CA ALA A 355 -13.41 -6.16 -15.87
C ALA A 355 -14.08 -5.21 -16.88
N ARG A 356 -13.42 -4.13 -17.31
CA ARG A 356 -13.91 -3.28 -18.41
C ARG A 356 -14.01 -4.04 -19.72
N ARG A 357 -13.00 -4.87 -20.03
CA ARG A 357 -13.01 -5.71 -21.24
C ARG A 357 -14.14 -6.72 -21.22
N ALA A 358 -14.34 -7.41 -20.09
CA ALA A 358 -15.44 -8.35 -19.90
C ALA A 358 -16.80 -7.63 -19.99
N GLY A 359 -16.96 -6.47 -19.35
CA GLY A 359 -18.16 -5.66 -19.45
C GLY A 359 -18.40 -5.09 -20.85
N LEU A 360 -17.35 -4.77 -21.61
CA LEU A 360 -17.46 -4.33 -23.00
C LEU A 360 -17.99 -5.44 -23.91
N LEU A 361 -17.64 -6.69 -23.61
CA LEU A 361 -17.94 -7.83 -24.48
C LEU A 361 -19.13 -8.66 -24.00
N HIS A 362 -19.67 -8.40 -22.81
CA HIS A 362 -20.71 -9.23 -22.18
C HIS A 362 -21.91 -9.47 -23.13
N ASP A 363 -22.34 -8.45 -23.87
CA ASP A 363 -23.48 -8.48 -24.78
C ASP A 363 -23.09 -8.33 -26.27
N ILE A 364 -21.82 -8.61 -26.62
CA ILE A 364 -21.30 -8.41 -27.99
C ILE A 364 -22.06 -9.19 -29.06
N GLY A 365 -22.65 -10.33 -28.70
CA GLY A 365 -23.45 -11.14 -29.61
C GLY A 365 -24.71 -10.44 -30.13
N LYS A 366 -25.19 -9.38 -29.47
CA LYS A 366 -26.29 -8.53 -30.00
C LYS A 366 -25.97 -7.87 -31.33
N ALA A 367 -24.68 -7.75 -31.68
CA ALA A 367 -24.22 -7.28 -32.98
C ALA A 367 -24.34 -8.35 -34.10
N LEU A 368 -24.55 -9.63 -33.75
CA LEU A 368 -24.56 -10.77 -34.66
C LEU A 368 -25.95 -11.38 -34.89
N THR A 369 -26.94 -11.12 -34.03
CA THR A 369 -28.25 -11.81 -34.06
C THR A 369 -29.09 -11.59 -35.32
N HIS A 370 -28.83 -10.52 -36.08
CA HIS A 370 -29.52 -10.26 -37.35
C HIS A 370 -28.96 -11.07 -38.54
N GLU A 371 -27.71 -11.53 -38.41
CA GLU A 371 -26.99 -12.20 -39.52
C GLU A 371 -26.88 -13.70 -39.29
N MET A 372 -26.95 -14.15 -38.03
CA MET A 372 -26.81 -15.56 -37.66
C MET A 372 -27.90 -15.99 -36.69
N PRO A 373 -28.56 -17.15 -36.91
CA PRO A 373 -29.51 -17.70 -35.97
C PRO A 373 -28.77 -18.18 -34.70
N GLY A 374 -29.26 -17.80 -33.52
CA GLY A 374 -28.70 -18.23 -32.24
C GLY A 374 -29.01 -17.27 -31.09
N SER A 375 -28.74 -17.71 -29.86
CA SER A 375 -28.76 -16.82 -28.69
C SER A 375 -27.60 -15.82 -28.78
N HIS A 376 -27.82 -14.55 -28.44
CA HIS A 376 -26.75 -13.56 -28.38
C HIS A 376 -25.66 -13.96 -27.37
N VAL A 377 -26.00 -14.76 -26.36
CA VAL A 377 -25.04 -15.31 -25.40
C VAL A 377 -24.08 -16.27 -26.09
N ASP A 378 -24.61 -17.27 -26.79
CA ASP A 378 -23.80 -18.30 -27.44
C ASP A 378 -22.98 -17.71 -28.60
N LEU A 379 -23.60 -16.84 -29.41
CA LEU A 379 -22.91 -16.14 -30.50
C LEU A 379 -21.78 -15.25 -29.97
N GLY A 380 -22.02 -14.54 -28.86
CA GLY A 380 -21.03 -13.69 -28.20
C GLY A 380 -19.87 -14.51 -27.63
N ALA A 381 -20.17 -15.60 -26.93
CA ALA A 381 -19.14 -16.47 -26.35
C ALA A 381 -18.32 -17.17 -27.44
N GLU A 382 -18.95 -17.67 -28.50
CA GLU A 382 -18.26 -18.33 -29.61
C GLU A 382 -17.31 -17.38 -30.35
N ILE A 383 -17.76 -16.14 -30.63
CA ILE A 383 -16.92 -15.18 -31.35
C ILE A 383 -15.73 -14.72 -30.49
N CYS A 384 -15.95 -14.52 -29.19
CA CYS A 384 -14.86 -14.18 -28.27
C CYS A 384 -13.86 -15.35 -28.11
N LYS A 385 -14.34 -16.60 -28.02
CA LYS A 385 -13.47 -17.79 -28.01
C LYS A 385 -12.65 -17.90 -29.29
N ARG A 386 -13.26 -17.64 -30.46
CA ARG A 386 -12.60 -17.70 -31.76
C ARG A 386 -11.43 -16.72 -31.88
N TYR A 387 -11.52 -15.57 -31.21
CA TYR A 387 -10.49 -14.53 -31.20
C TYR A 387 -9.64 -14.51 -29.92
N ASP A 388 -9.60 -15.64 -29.20
CA ASP A 388 -8.69 -15.87 -28.06
C ASP A 388 -8.89 -14.88 -26.90
N GLU A 389 -10.14 -14.51 -26.63
CA GLU A 389 -10.48 -13.73 -25.44
C GLU A 389 -10.31 -14.55 -24.15
N PRO A 390 -9.88 -13.94 -23.03
CA PRO A 390 -9.66 -14.65 -21.78
C PRO A 390 -10.90 -15.37 -21.25
N ASP A 391 -10.72 -16.49 -20.55
CA ASP A 391 -11.82 -17.25 -19.92
C ASP A 391 -12.71 -16.38 -19.01
N THR A 392 -12.13 -15.37 -18.36
CA THR A 392 -12.88 -14.38 -17.57
C THR A 392 -13.91 -13.60 -18.39
N VAL A 393 -13.56 -13.23 -19.64
CA VAL A 393 -14.45 -12.52 -20.56
C VAL A 393 -15.56 -13.47 -21.02
N ILE A 394 -15.20 -14.69 -21.41
CA ILE A 394 -16.15 -15.73 -21.80
C ILE A 394 -17.13 -16.05 -20.67
N ASN A 395 -16.63 -16.25 -19.45
CA ASN A 395 -17.47 -16.51 -18.29
C ASN A 395 -18.34 -15.29 -17.96
N GLY A 396 -17.85 -14.05 -18.12
CA GLY A 396 -18.67 -12.85 -18.00
C GLY A 396 -19.89 -12.86 -18.93
N ILE A 397 -19.73 -13.34 -20.17
CA ILE A 397 -20.84 -13.50 -21.15
C ILE A 397 -21.87 -14.54 -20.68
N TYR A 398 -21.44 -15.69 -20.15
CA TYR A 398 -22.39 -16.69 -19.65
C TYR A 398 -23.02 -16.32 -18.31
N ALA A 399 -22.23 -15.76 -17.40
CA ALA A 399 -22.61 -15.54 -16.01
C ALA A 399 -23.64 -14.41 -15.84
N HIS A 400 -23.61 -13.36 -16.68
CA HIS A 400 -24.59 -12.27 -16.53
C HIS A 400 -26.02 -12.68 -16.91
N HIS A 401 -26.19 -13.72 -17.74
CA HIS A 401 -27.49 -14.37 -18.00
C HIS A 401 -27.78 -15.56 -17.07
N GLY A 402 -26.88 -15.87 -16.13
CA GLY A 402 -27.03 -16.99 -15.19
C GLY A 402 -26.83 -18.37 -15.79
N HIS A 403 -26.16 -18.49 -16.95
CA HIS A 403 -25.81 -19.79 -17.52
C HIS A 403 -24.66 -20.48 -16.79
N GLU A 404 -23.76 -19.70 -16.18
CA GLU A 404 -22.64 -20.17 -15.37
C GLU A 404 -22.48 -19.28 -14.13
N GLU A 405 -21.80 -19.81 -13.09
CA GLU A 405 -21.41 -19.00 -11.94
C GLU A 405 -20.18 -18.13 -12.28
N PRO A 406 -20.10 -16.89 -11.75
CA PRO A 406 -18.91 -16.07 -11.89
C PRO A 406 -17.67 -16.75 -11.26
N ILE A 407 -16.60 -16.91 -12.03
CA ILE A 407 -15.39 -17.61 -11.56
C ILE A 407 -14.40 -16.70 -10.82
N ASN A 408 -14.56 -15.39 -10.92
CA ASN A 408 -13.66 -14.39 -10.34
C ASN A 408 -14.36 -13.03 -10.10
N VAL A 409 -13.59 -12.08 -9.55
CA VAL A 409 -14.09 -10.75 -9.19
C VAL A 409 -14.57 -9.98 -10.41
N GLU A 410 -13.90 -10.12 -11.55
CA GLU A 410 -14.20 -9.41 -12.79
C GLU A 410 -15.53 -9.86 -13.40
N SER A 411 -15.74 -11.18 -13.52
CA SER A 411 -17.02 -11.76 -13.98
C SER A 411 -18.18 -11.41 -13.04
N ALA A 412 -17.96 -11.49 -11.72
CA ALA A 412 -18.97 -11.10 -10.74
C ALA A 412 -19.30 -9.60 -10.81
N ALA A 413 -18.28 -8.75 -11.04
CA ALA A 413 -18.46 -7.32 -11.23
C ALA A 413 -19.27 -6.99 -12.49
N VAL A 414 -19.11 -7.74 -13.58
CA VAL A 414 -19.93 -7.60 -14.79
C VAL A 414 -21.40 -7.93 -14.50
N CYS A 415 -21.69 -9.05 -13.84
CA CYS A 415 -23.06 -9.41 -13.46
C CYS A 415 -23.73 -8.32 -12.60
N ALA A 416 -22.99 -7.80 -11.60
CA ALA A 416 -23.48 -6.73 -10.75
C ALA A 416 -23.70 -5.42 -11.53
N ALA A 417 -22.77 -5.07 -12.42
CA ALA A 417 -22.85 -3.87 -13.24
C ALA A 417 -24.01 -3.91 -14.24
N ASP A 418 -24.23 -5.04 -14.92
CA ASP A 418 -25.38 -5.25 -15.81
C ASP A 418 -26.70 -5.11 -15.05
N ALA A 419 -26.83 -5.80 -13.91
CA ALA A 419 -28.03 -5.69 -13.07
C ALA A 419 -28.31 -4.24 -12.62
N LEU A 420 -27.27 -3.48 -12.28
CA LEU A 420 -27.38 -2.06 -11.90
C LEU A 420 -27.72 -1.14 -13.08
N SER A 421 -27.22 -1.43 -14.29
CA SER A 421 -27.59 -0.70 -15.51
C SER A 421 -29.04 -0.99 -15.89
N ALA A 422 -29.46 -2.26 -15.79
CA ALA A 422 -30.77 -2.76 -16.13
C ALA A 422 -31.91 -2.33 -15.19
N ALA A 423 -31.67 -2.31 -13.87
CA ALA A 423 -32.72 -2.13 -12.86
C ALA A 423 -33.19 -0.67 -12.68
N ARG A 424 -32.73 0.29 -13.51
CA ARG A 424 -33.06 1.71 -13.34
C ARG A 424 -34.49 2.01 -13.83
N PRO A 425 -35.27 2.82 -13.09
CA PRO A 425 -36.60 3.22 -13.52
C PRO A 425 -36.57 3.86 -14.93
N GLY A 426 -37.33 3.29 -15.87
CA GLY A 426 -37.40 3.75 -17.26
C GLY A 426 -36.31 3.22 -18.20
N ALA A 427 -35.34 2.45 -17.69
CA ALA A 427 -34.28 1.83 -18.51
C ALA A 427 -34.81 0.75 -19.45
N ARG A 428 -35.72 -0.11 -18.97
CA ARG A 428 -36.33 -1.17 -19.78
C ARG A 428 -37.78 -0.88 -20.09
N ARG A 429 -38.15 -0.97 -21.37
CA ARG A 429 -39.55 -1.01 -21.83
C ARG A 429 -39.88 -2.41 -22.33
N GLU A 430 -40.19 -3.32 -21.41
CA GLU A 430 -40.48 -4.74 -21.69
C GLU A 430 -41.55 -4.92 -22.79
N VAL A 431 -42.59 -4.08 -22.79
CA VAL A 431 -43.65 -4.11 -23.80
C VAL A 431 -43.11 -3.77 -25.20
N LEU A 432 -42.18 -2.82 -25.32
CA LEU A 432 -41.57 -2.46 -26.61
C LEU A 432 -40.63 -3.56 -27.10
N GLU A 433 -39.92 -4.22 -26.19
CA GLU A 433 -38.99 -5.29 -26.54
C GLU A 433 -39.70 -6.53 -27.09
N SER A 434 -40.75 -7.01 -26.42
CA SER A 434 -41.54 -8.16 -26.92
C SER A 434 -42.12 -7.88 -28.31
N PHE A 435 -42.41 -6.62 -28.60
CA PHE A 435 -42.82 -6.19 -29.94
C PHE A 435 -41.66 -6.21 -30.94
N LEU A 436 -40.51 -5.62 -30.60
CA LEU A 436 -39.31 -5.63 -31.45
C LEU A 436 -38.85 -7.06 -31.78
N LYS A 437 -38.84 -7.96 -30.79
CA LYS A 437 -38.43 -9.35 -30.97
C LYS A 437 -39.32 -10.07 -31.98
N ARG A 438 -40.62 -9.83 -31.95
CA ARG A 438 -41.56 -10.38 -32.94
C ARG A 438 -41.30 -9.83 -34.34
N VAL A 439 -41.04 -8.53 -34.46
CA VAL A 439 -40.69 -7.91 -35.75
C VAL A 439 -39.40 -8.51 -36.32
N GLU A 440 -38.37 -8.70 -35.48
CA GLU A 440 -37.10 -9.33 -35.85
C GLU A 440 -37.28 -10.80 -36.25
N GLU A 441 -38.12 -11.55 -35.54
CA GLU A 441 -38.43 -12.95 -35.85
C GLU A 441 -39.14 -13.08 -37.21
N VAL A 442 -40.06 -12.16 -37.52
CA VAL A 442 -40.71 -12.06 -38.82
C VAL A 442 -39.72 -11.77 -39.96
N GLU A 443 -38.76 -10.84 -39.74
CA GLU A 443 -37.68 -10.57 -40.70
C GLU A 443 -36.78 -11.81 -40.90
N ASN A 444 -36.44 -12.51 -39.81
CA ASN A 444 -35.57 -13.68 -39.84
C ASN A 444 -36.22 -14.88 -40.55
N ILE A 445 -37.50 -15.17 -40.27
CA ILE A 445 -38.26 -16.21 -40.99
C ILE A 445 -38.22 -15.92 -42.49
N SER A 446 -38.49 -14.68 -42.87
CA SER A 446 -38.53 -14.26 -44.28
C SER A 446 -37.16 -14.32 -44.95
N THR A 447 -36.09 -13.89 -44.26
CA THR A 447 -34.72 -13.86 -44.79
C THR A 447 -34.09 -15.25 -44.88
N SER A 448 -34.54 -16.20 -44.05
CA SER A 448 -34.03 -17.58 -44.05
C SER A 448 -34.41 -18.39 -45.29
N LYS A 449 -35.36 -17.90 -46.10
CA LYS A 449 -35.84 -18.60 -47.29
C LYS A 449 -34.86 -18.53 -48.45
N THR A 450 -34.80 -19.63 -49.21
CA THR A 450 -33.89 -19.73 -50.36
C THR A 450 -34.30 -18.75 -51.45
N GLY A 451 -33.34 -18.02 -52.02
CA GLY A 451 -33.60 -17.04 -53.08
C GLY A 451 -33.95 -15.63 -52.59
N VAL A 452 -34.18 -15.44 -51.28
CA VAL A 452 -34.36 -14.13 -50.67
C VAL A 452 -33.01 -13.42 -50.53
N ILE A 453 -32.94 -12.17 -50.98
CA ILE A 453 -31.79 -11.29 -50.80
C ILE A 453 -31.88 -10.61 -49.44
N ASN A 454 -33.03 -10.01 -49.16
CA ASN A 454 -33.33 -9.26 -47.96
C ASN A 454 -34.84 -9.30 -47.68
N ALA A 455 -35.24 -9.26 -46.42
CA ALA A 455 -36.62 -9.04 -46.01
C ALA A 455 -36.72 -7.98 -44.91
N PHE A 456 -37.76 -7.15 -44.98
CA PHE A 456 -37.95 -6.04 -44.06
C PHE A 456 -39.39 -5.97 -43.57
N ALA A 457 -39.56 -5.82 -42.27
CA ALA A 457 -40.86 -5.59 -41.66
C ALA A 457 -41.09 -4.07 -41.55
N ILE A 458 -42.16 -3.59 -42.17
CA ILE A 458 -42.54 -2.18 -42.25
C ILE A 458 -43.96 -1.97 -41.70
N ASN A 459 -44.38 -0.71 -41.59
CA ASN A 459 -45.71 -0.36 -41.09
C ASN A 459 -46.01 -0.98 -39.71
N ALA A 460 -45.10 -0.74 -38.76
CA ALA A 460 -45.16 -1.35 -37.42
C ALA A 460 -45.29 -2.88 -37.47
N GLY A 461 -44.55 -3.54 -38.36
CA GLY A 461 -44.50 -4.99 -38.50
C GLY A 461 -45.77 -5.64 -39.07
N ARG A 462 -46.69 -4.86 -39.63
CA ARG A 462 -47.92 -5.36 -40.28
C ARG A 462 -47.75 -5.67 -41.76
N GLU A 463 -46.62 -5.29 -42.34
CA GLU A 463 -46.27 -5.65 -43.70
C GLU A 463 -44.82 -6.11 -43.75
N VAL A 464 -44.55 -7.18 -44.48
CA VAL A 464 -43.21 -7.71 -44.71
C VAL A 464 -42.93 -7.63 -46.19
N ARG A 465 -41.86 -6.94 -46.56
CA ARG A 465 -41.37 -6.86 -47.94
C ARG A 465 -40.17 -7.78 -48.11
N VAL A 466 -40.28 -8.72 -49.03
CA VAL A 466 -39.27 -9.74 -49.31
C VAL A 466 -38.72 -9.49 -50.70
N ILE A 467 -37.42 -9.19 -50.80
CA ILE A 467 -36.74 -8.94 -52.07
C ILE A 467 -36.04 -10.23 -52.49
N VAL A 468 -36.35 -10.74 -53.66
CA VAL A 468 -35.79 -12.00 -54.19
C VAL A 468 -34.82 -11.78 -55.33
N LYS A 469 -33.88 -12.73 -55.51
CA LYS A 469 -33.03 -12.79 -56.70
C LYS A 469 -33.89 -13.20 -57.90
N ALA A 470 -34.06 -12.29 -58.87
CA ALA A 470 -34.83 -12.56 -60.08
C ALA A 470 -34.30 -13.75 -60.90
N GLU A 471 -33.01 -14.09 -60.76
CA GLU A 471 -32.37 -15.23 -61.40
C GLU A 471 -32.73 -16.59 -60.75
N LEU A 472 -33.09 -16.59 -59.47
CA LEU A 472 -33.34 -17.83 -58.70
C LEU A 472 -34.82 -18.09 -58.44
N VAL A 473 -35.66 -17.05 -58.51
CA VAL A 473 -37.09 -17.12 -58.22
C VAL A 473 -37.87 -16.66 -59.45
N ASN A 474 -38.79 -17.48 -59.95
CA ASN A 474 -39.71 -17.11 -61.03
C ASN A 474 -41.02 -16.49 -60.48
N ASP A 475 -41.92 -16.05 -61.36
CA ASP A 475 -43.14 -15.33 -60.93
C ASP A 475 -44.12 -16.24 -60.16
N ASP A 476 -44.23 -17.52 -60.51
CA ASP A 476 -45.07 -18.49 -59.80
C ASP A 476 -44.47 -18.85 -58.43
N GLU A 477 -43.14 -19.05 -58.38
CA GLU A 477 -42.39 -19.29 -57.16
C GLU A 477 -42.47 -18.11 -56.19
N ALA A 478 -42.54 -16.86 -56.69
CA ALA A 478 -42.71 -15.69 -55.85
C ALA A 478 -44.06 -15.70 -55.11
N VAL A 479 -45.13 -16.18 -55.75
CA VAL A 479 -46.45 -16.33 -55.12
C VAL A 479 -46.45 -17.45 -54.08
N LEU A 480 -45.80 -18.58 -54.39
CA LEU A 480 -45.64 -19.68 -53.43
C LEU A 480 -44.81 -19.24 -52.22
N LEU A 481 -43.69 -18.56 -52.45
CA LEU A 481 -42.82 -18.04 -51.40
C LEU A 481 -43.55 -17.05 -50.48
N ALA A 482 -44.39 -16.17 -51.03
CA ALA A 482 -45.20 -15.26 -50.23
C ALA A 482 -46.16 -16.02 -49.30
N THR A 483 -46.75 -17.10 -49.81
CA THR A 483 -47.69 -17.95 -49.06
C THR A 483 -46.98 -18.76 -47.98
N GLU A 484 -45.84 -19.36 -48.30
CA GLU A 484 -45.02 -20.12 -47.35
C GLU A 484 -44.51 -19.25 -46.20
N ILE A 485 -44.05 -18.03 -46.51
CA ILE A 485 -43.60 -17.07 -45.50
C ILE A 485 -44.78 -16.66 -44.61
N ALA A 486 -45.94 -16.36 -45.19
CA ALA A 486 -47.13 -16.00 -44.42
C ALA A 486 -47.56 -17.12 -43.46
N GLN A 487 -47.59 -18.37 -43.93
CA GLN A 487 -47.97 -19.52 -43.11
C GLN A 487 -46.95 -19.78 -41.99
N GLU A 488 -45.65 -19.69 -42.27
CA GLU A 488 -44.63 -19.91 -41.25
C GLU A 488 -44.62 -18.81 -40.18
N ILE A 489 -44.90 -17.55 -40.58
CA ILE A 489 -45.11 -16.45 -39.62
C ILE A 489 -46.33 -16.73 -38.74
N GLU A 490 -47.45 -17.19 -39.32
CA GLU A 490 -48.67 -17.53 -38.57
C GLU A 490 -48.44 -18.66 -37.56
N GLU A 491 -47.65 -19.67 -37.92
CA GLU A 491 -47.34 -20.81 -37.05
C GLU A 491 -46.36 -20.44 -35.90
N LYS A 492 -45.38 -19.58 -36.18
CA LYS A 492 -44.26 -19.31 -35.24
C LYS A 492 -44.40 -18.03 -34.42
N VAL A 493 -45.11 -17.01 -34.92
CA VAL A 493 -45.13 -15.67 -34.32
C VAL A 493 -46.54 -15.27 -33.90
N GLN A 494 -46.75 -15.03 -32.60
CA GLN A 494 -48.02 -14.47 -32.12
C GLN A 494 -48.10 -12.95 -32.40
N TYR A 495 -48.91 -12.57 -33.41
CA TYR A 495 -49.11 -11.18 -33.79
C TYR A 495 -50.59 -10.74 -33.69
N PRO A 496 -50.89 -9.53 -33.15
CA PRO A 496 -52.24 -9.02 -33.13
C PRO A 496 -52.63 -8.46 -34.51
N GLY A 497 -53.37 -9.26 -35.28
CA GLY A 497 -53.89 -8.89 -36.59
C GLY A 497 -53.15 -9.59 -37.74
N GLU A 498 -53.47 -9.17 -38.97
CA GLU A 498 -52.91 -9.75 -40.19
C GLU A 498 -51.58 -9.11 -40.55
N ILE A 499 -50.62 -9.94 -40.99
CA ILE A 499 -49.35 -9.49 -41.57
C ILE A 499 -49.42 -9.70 -43.07
N LYS A 500 -49.25 -8.62 -43.84
CA LYS A 500 -49.21 -8.67 -45.30
C LYS A 500 -47.81 -9.02 -45.80
N VAL A 501 -47.64 -10.13 -46.51
CA VAL A 501 -46.37 -10.50 -47.13
C VAL A 501 -46.35 -10.07 -48.61
N ASN A 502 -45.38 -9.24 -48.96
CA ASN A 502 -45.14 -8.76 -50.33
C ASN A 502 -43.79 -9.29 -50.82
N VAL A 503 -43.81 -10.23 -51.76
CA VAL A 503 -42.59 -10.68 -52.46
C VAL A 503 -42.39 -9.80 -53.69
N ILE A 504 -41.21 -9.21 -53.80
CA ILE A 504 -40.85 -8.26 -54.86
C ILE A 504 -39.70 -8.87 -55.66
N ARG A 505 -39.97 -9.15 -56.93
CA ARG A 505 -38.99 -9.59 -57.92
C ARG A 505 -38.66 -8.43 -58.85
N GLU A 506 -37.39 -8.07 -58.94
CA GLU A 506 -36.93 -6.98 -59.81
C GLU A 506 -35.73 -7.45 -60.66
N LEU A 507 -35.84 -7.30 -61.99
CA LEU A 507 -34.74 -7.53 -62.93
C LEU A 507 -34.30 -6.20 -63.54
N ARG A 508 -33.02 -5.86 -63.38
CA ARG A 508 -32.43 -4.65 -63.97
C ARG A 508 -31.32 -5.04 -64.93
N ALA A 509 -31.45 -4.63 -66.19
CA ALA A 509 -30.43 -4.81 -67.22
C ALA A 509 -29.96 -3.45 -67.73
N SER A 510 -28.66 -3.24 -67.82
CA SER A 510 -28.04 -2.04 -68.39
C SER A 510 -27.09 -2.42 -69.52
N SER A 511 -27.03 -1.60 -70.56
CA SER A 511 -26.09 -1.75 -71.67
C SER A 511 -25.58 -0.38 -72.08
N TYR A 512 -24.29 -0.29 -72.43
CA TYR A 512 -23.66 0.95 -72.86
C TYR A 512 -23.46 0.90 -74.37
N ALA A 513 -24.09 1.81 -75.11
CA ALA A 513 -23.73 2.07 -76.50
C ALA A 513 -22.45 2.92 -76.52
N ARG A 514 -21.49 2.54 -77.36
CA ARG A 514 -20.29 3.34 -77.65
C ARG A 514 -20.44 4.09 -78.95
#